data_AF-A0A7X3QMM7-F1
#
_entry.id   AF-A0A7X3QMM7-F1
#
_cell.length_a   1.000
_cell.length_b   1.000
_cell.length_c   1.000
_cell.angle_alpha   90.00
_cell.angle_beta   90.00
_cell.angle_gamma   90.00
#
_symmetry.space_group_name_H-M   'P 1'
#
loop_
_entity.id
_entity.type
_entity.pdbx_description
1 polymer ?
#
loop_
_entity_poly.entity_id
_entity_poly.type
_entity_poly.pdbx_seq_one_letter_code
_entity_poly.pdbx_strand_id
1 'polypeptide(L)'
;MPEEIPGTPGQPVTATVSFDADGNAITSITFAVDYDQACLNFDPKDEDYDGVPDSMTLMVPATFISQARFANGAIRFVHFSLDDTMPDGDIVEITLAVSDKEECRGTTAEVGFSSAPAFGDSSGKPVTGWTQDGSVKIADN
;
A
#
# COMPACT_ATOMS: atom_id res chain seq x y z
N MET A 1 -5.91 -3.70 -5.31
CA MET A 1 -4.78 -4.53 -4.82
C MET A 1 -5.07 -5.98 -5.16
N PRO A 2 -4.07 -6.87 -5.23
CA PRO A 2 -4.31 -8.29 -5.50
C PRO A 2 -5.05 -8.98 -4.34
N GLU A 3 -6.03 -9.82 -4.68
CA GLU A 3 -6.73 -10.70 -3.72
C GLU A 3 -6.05 -12.07 -3.65
N GLU A 4 -6.16 -12.74 -2.49
CA GLU A 4 -5.63 -14.08 -2.21
C GLU A 4 -4.14 -14.26 -2.54
N ILE A 5 -3.29 -13.27 -2.22
CA ILE A 5 -1.84 -13.37 -2.35
C ILE A 5 -1.37 -14.58 -1.52
N PRO A 6 -0.67 -15.57 -2.11
CA PRO A 6 -0.22 -16.75 -1.36
C PRO A 6 0.76 -16.36 -0.25
N GLY A 7 0.39 -16.62 1.01
CA GLY A 7 1.22 -16.41 2.19
C GLY A 7 1.64 -17.74 2.82
N THR A 8 2.91 -17.88 3.17
CA THR A 8 3.41 -19.00 3.97
C THR A 8 3.66 -18.52 5.39
N PRO A 9 3.14 -19.20 6.44
CA PRO A 9 3.46 -18.88 7.83
C PRO A 9 4.96 -18.70 8.05
N GLY A 10 5.34 -17.60 8.71
CA GLY A 10 6.73 -17.30 9.06
C GLY A 10 7.57 -16.80 7.90
N GLN A 11 7.00 -16.64 6.70
CA GLN A 11 7.65 -16.03 5.55
C GLN A 11 7.03 -14.66 5.24
N PRO A 12 7.80 -13.73 4.66
CA PRO A 12 7.25 -12.48 4.18
C PRO A 12 6.35 -12.69 2.96
N VAL A 13 5.40 -11.80 2.78
CA VAL A 13 4.54 -11.67 1.60
C VAL A 13 4.53 -10.22 1.14
N THR A 14 4.48 -9.98 -0.16
CA THR A 14 4.43 -8.64 -0.74
C THR A 14 3.04 -8.34 -1.26
N ALA A 15 2.47 -7.22 -0.81
CA ALA A 15 1.23 -6.66 -1.31
C ALA A 15 1.52 -5.40 -2.13
N THR A 16 1.05 -5.39 -3.38
CA THR A 16 1.27 -4.29 -4.33
C THR A 16 0.04 -3.40 -4.42
N VAL A 17 0.26 -2.08 -4.38
CA VAL A 17 -0.76 -1.07 -4.66
C VAL A 17 -0.55 -0.57 -6.09
N SER A 18 -1.55 -0.79 -6.93
CA SER A 18 -1.58 -0.32 -8.31
C SER A 18 -2.53 0.87 -8.46
N PHE A 19 -2.19 1.78 -9.37
CA PHE A 19 -2.96 2.95 -9.74
C PHE A 19 -3.36 2.87 -11.22
N ASP A 20 -4.60 3.29 -11.49
CA ASP A 20 -5.17 3.49 -12.82
C ASP A 20 -5.80 4.88 -12.83
N ALA A 21 -5.32 5.75 -13.72
CA ALA A 21 -5.77 7.12 -13.83
C ALA A 21 -7.15 7.24 -14.48
N ASP A 22 -7.63 6.20 -15.18
CA ASP A 22 -8.87 6.21 -15.96
C ASP A 22 -8.95 7.44 -16.89
N GLY A 23 -7.80 7.79 -17.49
CA GLY A 23 -7.64 8.95 -18.38
C GLY A 23 -7.59 10.33 -17.69
N ASN A 24 -7.58 10.40 -16.36
CA ASN A 24 -7.47 11.66 -15.62
C ASN A 24 -6.00 12.10 -15.45
N ALA A 25 -5.75 13.41 -15.49
CA ALA A 25 -4.42 13.98 -15.23
C ALA A 25 -4.20 14.18 -13.72
N ILE A 26 -3.92 13.08 -13.01
CA ILE A 26 -3.72 13.10 -11.56
C ILE A 26 -2.29 13.55 -11.22
N THR A 27 -2.16 14.57 -10.38
CA THR A 27 -0.86 15.10 -9.92
C THR A 27 -0.63 14.89 -8.44
N SER A 28 -1.65 14.52 -7.67
CA SER A 28 -1.52 14.17 -6.26
C SER A 28 -2.45 13.04 -5.84
N ILE A 29 -1.96 12.14 -4.99
CA ILE A 29 -2.71 11.02 -4.43
C ILE A 29 -2.39 10.92 -2.93
N THR A 30 -3.43 10.77 -2.11
CA THR A 30 -3.28 10.37 -0.70
C THR A 30 -4.17 9.20 -0.39
N PHE A 31 -3.64 8.19 0.29
CA PHE A 31 -4.40 7.02 0.70
C PHE A 31 -3.78 6.40 1.96
N ALA A 32 -4.47 5.43 2.55
CA ALA A 32 -3.95 4.69 3.68
C ALA A 32 -4.33 3.22 3.58
N VAL A 33 -3.36 2.34 3.86
CA VAL A 33 -3.51 0.89 3.85
C VAL A 33 -3.59 0.38 5.30
N ASP A 34 -4.62 -0.40 5.59
CA ASP A 34 -4.76 -1.23 6.78
C ASP A 34 -4.46 -2.69 6.44
N TYR A 35 -4.22 -3.50 7.46
CA TYR A 35 -4.02 -4.93 7.32
C TYR A 35 -4.50 -5.66 8.58
N ASP A 36 -4.81 -6.95 8.43
CA ASP A 36 -5.12 -7.80 9.57
C ASP A 36 -3.87 -8.01 10.45
N GLN A 37 -3.77 -7.21 11.51
CA GLN A 37 -2.65 -7.21 12.44
C GLN A 37 -2.60 -8.45 13.33
N ALA A 38 -3.65 -9.27 13.36
CA ALA A 38 -3.58 -10.53 14.08
C ALA A 38 -2.65 -11.52 13.37
N CYS A 39 -2.66 -11.50 12.04
CA CYS A 39 -2.01 -12.49 11.18
C CYS A 39 -0.93 -11.95 10.26
N LEU A 40 -0.84 -10.63 10.07
CA LEU A 40 0.20 -9.97 9.29
C LEU A 40 0.93 -8.94 10.17
N ASN A 41 2.22 -8.75 9.94
CA ASN A 41 3.04 -7.79 10.68
C ASN A 41 3.83 -6.91 9.72
N PHE A 42 3.64 -5.60 9.84
CA PHE A 42 4.45 -4.60 9.14
C PHE A 42 5.67 -4.22 10.00
N ASP A 43 6.84 -4.10 9.39
CA ASP A 43 8.04 -3.58 10.06
C ASP A 43 8.20 -2.07 9.76
N PRO A 44 7.96 -1.17 10.73
CA PRO A 44 8.00 0.27 10.51
C PRO A 44 9.41 0.87 10.60
N LYS A 45 10.46 0.05 10.69
CA LYS A 45 11.84 0.56 10.73
C LYS A 45 12.24 1.22 9.42
N ASP A 46 12.96 2.31 9.58
CA ASP A 46 13.61 3.11 8.54
C ASP A 46 15.06 3.23 9.01
N GLU A 47 15.89 2.24 8.64
CA GLU A 47 17.29 2.13 9.12
C GLU A 47 18.23 3.07 8.35
N ASP A 48 17.87 3.49 7.13
CA ASP A 48 18.65 4.41 6.30
C ASP A 48 18.24 5.89 6.45
N TYR A 49 17.16 6.17 7.18
CA TYR A 49 16.62 7.48 7.52
C TYR A 49 16.15 8.28 6.29
N ASP A 50 15.68 7.60 5.24
CA ASP A 50 15.15 8.24 4.04
C ASP A 50 13.68 8.69 4.18
N GLY A 51 13.02 8.30 5.27
CA GLY A 51 11.62 8.62 5.57
C GLY A 51 10.61 7.59 5.07
N VAL A 52 11.06 6.45 4.55
CA VAL A 52 10.25 5.32 4.11
C VAL A 52 10.70 4.06 4.88
N PRO A 53 9.77 3.27 5.44
CA PRO A 53 10.17 2.01 6.07
C PRO A 53 10.82 1.04 5.08
N ASP A 54 11.89 0.35 5.51
CA ASP A 54 12.67 -0.59 4.67
C ASP A 54 11.83 -1.78 4.16
N SER A 55 10.71 -2.07 4.83
CA SER A 55 9.74 -3.10 4.43
C SER A 55 8.84 -2.66 3.28
N MET A 56 9.14 -1.52 2.65
CA MET A 56 8.33 -0.93 1.60
C MET A 56 9.20 -0.35 0.49
N THR A 57 8.66 -0.31 -0.72
CA THR A 57 9.28 0.39 -1.84
C THR A 57 8.25 1.29 -2.51
N LEU A 58 8.63 2.56 -2.72
CA LEU A 58 7.82 3.52 -3.48
C LEU A 58 8.22 3.44 -4.95
N MET A 59 7.27 3.14 -5.82
CA MET A 59 7.50 2.94 -7.27
C MET A 59 7.00 4.12 -8.11
N VAL A 60 6.84 5.27 -7.48
CA VAL A 60 6.43 6.51 -8.14
C VAL A 60 7.59 7.16 -8.90
N PRO A 61 7.31 7.94 -9.96
CA PRO A 61 8.36 8.67 -10.69
C PRO A 61 9.16 9.59 -9.76
N ALA A 62 10.45 9.78 -10.06
CA ALA A 62 11.35 10.63 -9.25
C ALA A 62 10.94 12.12 -9.19
N THR A 63 10.04 12.55 -10.07
CA THR A 63 9.45 13.90 -10.07
C THR A 63 8.31 14.06 -9.07
N PHE A 64 7.90 12.98 -8.40
CA PHE A 64 6.96 12.99 -7.30
C PHE A 64 7.69 13.11 -5.97
N ILE A 65 7.23 14.05 -5.14
CA ILE A 65 7.53 14.07 -3.72
C ILE A 65 6.62 13.06 -3.06
N SER A 66 7.21 12.12 -2.33
CA SER A 66 6.48 11.03 -1.68
C SER A 66 6.86 10.89 -0.22
N GLN A 67 5.88 10.54 0.61
CA GLN A 67 6.08 10.22 2.02
C GLN A 67 5.18 9.05 2.41
N ALA A 68 5.73 8.16 3.24
CA ALA A 68 4.99 7.08 3.87
C ALA A 68 5.14 7.19 5.39
N ARG A 69 4.06 6.92 6.13
CA ARG A 69 4.13 6.87 7.59
C ARG A 69 3.21 5.81 8.17
N PHE A 70 3.75 4.97 9.03
CA PHE A 70 2.95 4.08 9.85
C PHE A 70 2.44 4.80 11.11
N ALA A 71 1.13 4.79 11.31
CA ALA A 71 0.49 5.37 12.50
C ALA A 71 -0.89 4.77 12.75
N ASN A 72 -1.16 4.39 14.00
CA ASN A 72 -2.45 3.83 14.45
C ASN A 72 -2.88 2.60 13.62
N GLY A 73 -1.92 1.76 13.28
CA GLY A 73 -2.17 0.51 12.56
C GLY A 73 -2.34 0.62 11.04
N ALA A 74 -2.37 1.83 10.51
CA ALA A 74 -2.42 2.06 9.07
C ALA A 74 -1.12 2.70 8.56
N ILE A 75 -0.77 2.37 7.32
CA ILE A 75 0.31 2.98 6.56
C ILE A 75 -0.30 4.08 5.70
N ARG A 76 0.16 5.32 5.86
CA ARG A 76 -0.39 6.50 5.17
C ARG A 76 0.57 6.98 4.11
N PHE A 77 0.03 7.29 2.94
CA PHE A 77 0.79 7.67 1.76
C PHE A 77 0.37 9.05 1.27
N VAL A 78 1.35 9.83 0.85
CA VAL A 78 1.16 11.05 0.07
C VAL A 78 2.15 10.99 -1.08
N HIS A 79 1.65 11.15 -2.29
CA HIS A 79 2.45 11.33 -3.51
C HIS A 79 1.96 12.57 -4.23
N PHE A 80 2.84 13.50 -4.58
CA PHE A 80 2.45 14.61 -5.44
C PHE A 80 3.60 15.13 -6.31
N SER A 81 3.24 15.69 -7.46
CA SER A 81 4.14 16.45 -8.32
C SER A 81 3.47 17.77 -8.72
N LEU A 82 4.29 18.80 -8.95
CA LEU A 82 3.83 20.06 -9.52
C LEU A 82 4.00 20.11 -11.05
N ASP A 83 4.79 19.19 -11.60
CA ASP A 83 5.26 19.24 -12.99
C ASP A 83 4.75 18.06 -13.81
N ASP A 84 4.45 16.91 -13.18
CA ASP A 84 4.07 15.66 -13.85
C ASP A 84 2.74 15.07 -13.34
N THR A 85 2.16 14.20 -14.17
CA THR A 85 1.02 13.36 -13.82
C THR A 85 1.47 11.94 -13.44
N MET A 86 0.76 11.31 -12.50
CA MET A 86 1.02 9.94 -12.09
C MET A 86 0.69 8.98 -13.25
N PRO A 87 1.63 8.14 -13.69
CA PRO A 87 1.35 7.12 -14.70
C PRO A 87 0.59 5.94 -14.08
N ASP A 88 -0.16 5.21 -14.91
CA ASP A 88 -0.75 3.94 -14.52
C ASP A 88 0.35 2.92 -14.17
N GLY A 89 0.08 2.07 -13.18
CA GLY A 89 0.99 1.01 -12.76
C GLY A 89 1.11 0.89 -11.25
N ASP A 90 2.11 0.12 -10.81
CA ASP A 90 2.35 -0.10 -9.39
C ASP A 90 3.04 1.12 -8.77
N ILE A 91 2.51 1.58 -7.63
CA ILE A 91 2.97 2.79 -6.95
C ILE A 91 3.61 2.50 -5.59
N VAL A 92 3.27 1.37 -4.97
CA VAL A 92 3.84 0.93 -3.68
C VAL A 92 3.91 -0.59 -3.62
N GLU A 93 5.01 -1.11 -3.10
CA GLU A 93 5.13 -2.49 -2.61
C GLU A 93 5.25 -2.47 -1.09
N ILE A 94 4.44 -3.27 -0.41
CA ILE A 94 4.43 -3.40 1.06
C ILE A 94 4.78 -4.85 1.41
N THR A 95 5.86 -5.05 2.13
CA THR A 95 6.25 -6.36 2.66
C THR A 95 5.67 -6.55 4.05
N LEU A 96 4.92 -7.63 4.24
CA LEU A 96 4.32 -8.02 5.51
C LEU A 96 4.85 -9.39 5.93
N ALA A 97 5.22 -9.55 7.19
CA ALA A 97 5.55 -10.86 7.74
C ALA A 97 4.26 -11.61 8.10
N VAL A 98 4.08 -12.80 7.53
CA VAL A 98 2.94 -13.68 7.85
C VAL A 98 3.19 -14.36 9.20
N SER A 99 2.21 -14.28 10.10
CA SER A 99 2.33 -14.85 11.44
C SER A 99 2.35 -16.38 11.43
N ASP A 100 3.18 -16.98 12.30
CA ASP A 100 3.23 -18.43 12.55
C ASP A 100 2.15 -18.94 13.50
N LYS A 101 1.27 -18.05 13.98
CA LYS A 101 0.17 -18.39 14.89
C LYS A 101 -0.77 -19.41 14.26
N GLU A 102 -1.17 -20.40 15.05
CA GLU A 102 -2.05 -21.48 14.59
C GLU A 102 -3.40 -20.94 14.10
N GLU A 103 -3.96 -19.93 14.78
CA GLU A 103 -5.23 -19.30 14.40
C GLU A 103 -5.20 -18.58 13.04
N CYS A 104 -4.02 -18.31 12.49
CA CYS A 104 -3.86 -17.68 11.19
C CYS A 104 -3.75 -18.69 10.05
N ARG A 105 -3.44 -19.96 10.32
CA ARG A 105 -3.28 -20.99 9.31
C ARG A 105 -4.59 -21.29 8.58
N GLY A 106 -4.53 -21.43 7.26
CA GLY A 106 -5.70 -21.67 6.42
C GLY A 106 -6.69 -20.50 6.33
N THR A 107 -6.39 -19.34 6.93
CA THR A 107 -7.25 -18.15 6.90
C THR A 107 -6.91 -17.23 5.72
N THR A 108 -7.76 -16.22 5.51
CA THR A 108 -7.48 -15.10 4.61
C THR A 108 -7.38 -13.84 5.45
N ALA A 109 -6.20 -13.22 5.44
CA ALA A 109 -5.91 -11.98 6.16
C ALA A 109 -6.09 -10.79 5.21
N GLU A 110 -6.89 -9.80 5.60
CA GLU A 110 -7.19 -8.63 4.76
C GLU A 110 -5.98 -7.68 4.67
N VAL A 111 -5.80 -7.06 3.50
CA VAL A 111 -4.87 -5.94 3.28
C VAL A 111 -5.59 -4.95 2.38
N GLY A 112 -6.09 -3.85 2.92
CA GLY A 112 -7.06 -3.01 2.23
C GLY A 112 -6.92 -1.53 2.55
N PHE A 113 -7.71 -0.71 1.88
CA PHE A 113 -7.70 0.73 2.09
C PHE A 113 -8.56 1.10 3.30
N SER A 114 -7.96 1.74 4.31
CA SER A 114 -8.68 2.19 5.52
C SER A 114 -9.64 3.36 5.27
N SER A 115 -9.49 4.03 4.12
CA SER A 115 -10.36 5.13 3.69
C SER A 115 -10.28 5.30 2.18
N ALA A 116 -11.29 5.94 1.60
CA ALA A 116 -11.27 6.29 0.19
C ALA A 116 -10.05 7.21 -0.12
N PRO A 117 -9.32 6.94 -1.21
CA PRO A 117 -8.21 7.77 -1.64
C PRO A 117 -8.70 9.14 -2.07
N ALA A 118 -7.87 10.15 -1.87
CA ALA A 118 -8.09 11.48 -2.41
C ALA A 118 -7.12 11.71 -3.58
N PHE A 119 -7.68 12.11 -4.72
CA PHE A 119 -6.92 12.45 -5.92
C PHE A 119 -7.08 13.94 -6.23
N GLY A 120 -6.01 14.55 -6.74
CA GLY A 120 -5.99 15.93 -7.22
C GLY A 120 -5.49 16.02 -8.65
N ASP A 121 -6.15 16.82 -9.48
CA ASP A 121 -5.71 17.09 -10.85
C ASP A 121 -4.67 18.22 -10.93
N SER A 122 -4.15 18.49 -12.13
CA SER A 122 -3.19 19.57 -12.38
C SER A 122 -3.72 20.99 -12.13
N SER A 123 -5.04 21.16 -11.92
CA SER A 123 -5.66 22.41 -11.50
C SER A 123 -5.92 22.47 -9.99
N GLY A 124 -5.47 21.46 -9.23
CA GLY A 124 -5.69 21.33 -7.79
C GLY A 124 -7.15 20.98 -7.43
N LYS A 125 -7.94 20.48 -8.38
CA LYS A 125 -9.33 20.08 -8.13
C LYS A 125 -9.39 18.62 -7.69
N PRO A 126 -10.32 18.27 -6.76
CA PRO A 126 -10.51 16.89 -6.36
C PRO A 126 -11.05 16.06 -7.53
N VAL A 127 -10.49 14.87 -7.71
CA VAL A 127 -11.00 13.85 -8.63
C VAL A 127 -11.53 12.68 -7.82
N THR A 128 -12.73 12.20 -8.16
CA THR A 128 -13.32 11.02 -7.51
C THR A 128 -12.63 9.77 -8.03
N GLY A 129 -12.34 8.83 -7.14
CA GLY A 129 -11.94 7.48 -7.50
C GLY A 129 -12.45 6.46 -6.50
N TRP A 130 -12.04 5.22 -6.70
CA TRP A 130 -12.47 4.08 -5.90
C TRP A 130 -11.25 3.19 -5.60
N THR A 131 -11.43 2.27 -4.67
CA THR A 131 -10.40 1.31 -4.28
C THR A 131 -10.89 -0.11 -4.44
N GLN A 132 -9.94 -0.99 -4.67
CA GLN A 132 -10.10 -2.42 -4.52
C GLN A 132 -9.11 -2.90 -3.47
N ASP A 133 -9.63 -3.47 -2.39
CA ASP A 133 -8.83 -4.08 -1.35
C ASP A 133 -8.15 -5.35 -1.85
N GLY A 134 -7.20 -5.84 -1.07
CA GLY A 134 -6.50 -7.09 -1.32
C GLY A 134 -6.56 -8.01 -0.11
N SER A 135 -5.90 -9.15 -0.22
CA SER A 135 -5.82 -10.10 0.87
C SER A 135 -4.66 -11.06 0.69
N VAL A 136 -4.24 -11.69 1.80
CA VAL A 136 -3.25 -12.74 1.85
C VAL A 136 -3.95 -14.04 2.23
N LYS A 137 -3.81 -15.06 1.40
CA LYS A 137 -4.29 -16.42 1.68
C LYS A 137 -3.20 -17.22 2.36
N ILE A 138 -3.35 -17.45 3.66
CA ILE A 138 -2.33 -18.10 4.49
C ILE A 138 -2.45 -19.62 4.34
N ALA A 139 -1.34 -20.28 4.05
CA ALA A 139 -1.26 -21.74 3.94
C ALA A 139 -1.61 -22.42 5.28
N ASP A 140 -2.15 -23.64 5.20
CA ASP A 140 -2.61 -24.44 6.36
C ASP A 140 -1.49 -25.28 7.00
N ASN A 141 -0.37 -25.44 6.26
CA ASN A 141 0.72 -26.39 6.50
C ASN A 141 1.81 -25.86 7.44
#